data_AF-S4Y452-F1
#
_entry.id   AF-S4Y452-F1
#
_cell.length_a   1.000
_cell.length_b   1.000
_cell.length_c   1.000
_cell.angle_alpha   90.00
_cell.angle_beta   90.00
_cell.angle_gamma   90.00
#
_symmetry.space_group_name_H-M   'P 1'
#
loop_
_entity.id
_entity.type
_entity.pdbx_description
1 polymer ?
#
loop_
_entity_poly.entity_id
_entity_poly.type
_entity_poly.pdbx_seq_one_letter_code
_entity_poly.pdbx_strand_id
1 'polypeptide(L)'
;MTEVEAMRLRAALRNLRGLFGSWPCLAAAMGVPKTTITNFVYGSHPNTTHGLAAKAARAAGVPVDRLLGAPTAADRCTHCGRSG
;
A
#
# COMPACT_ATOMS: atom_id res chain seq x y z
N MET A 1 3.96 0.62 14.48
CA MET A 1 4.21 -0.13 13.23
C MET A 1 5.67 -0.46 13.23
N THR A 2 6.01 -1.72 12.99
CA THR A 2 7.39 -2.21 12.98
C THR A 2 8.10 -1.81 11.68
N GLU A 3 9.43 -1.89 11.65
CA GLU A 3 10.21 -1.62 10.43
C GLU A 3 9.84 -2.59 9.30
N VAL A 4 9.57 -3.86 9.63
CA VAL A 4 9.13 -4.88 8.68
C VAL A 4 7.78 -4.52 8.07
N GLU A 5 6.81 -4.13 8.90
CA GLU A 5 5.51 -3.64 8.41
C GLU A 5 5.65 -2.39 7.54
N ALA A 6 6.59 -1.49 7.88
CA ALA A 6 6.88 -0.32 7.06
C ALA A 6 7.46 -0.68 5.70
N MET A 7 8.41 -1.62 5.64
CA MET A 7 8.93 -2.12 4.37
C MET A 7 7.82 -2.75 3.52
N ARG A 8 6.95 -3.56 4.12
CA ARG A 8 5.82 -4.19 3.43
C ARG A 8 4.79 -3.16 2.95
N LEU A 9 4.47 -2.16 3.76
CA LEU A 9 3.58 -1.07 3.36
C LEU A 9 4.17 -0.28 2.17
N ARG A 10 5.48 0.00 2.17
CA ARG A 10 6.13 0.66 1.03
C ARG A 10 6.06 -0.18 -0.25
N ALA A 11 6.24 -1.50 -0.15
CA ALA A 11 6.07 -2.39 -1.28
C ALA A 11 4.62 -2.40 -1.77
N ALA A 12 3.65 -2.51 -0.86
CA ALA A 12 2.23 -2.48 -1.19
C ALA A 12 1.83 -1.18 -1.91
N LEU A 13 2.28 -0.02 -1.44
CA LEU A 13 2.02 1.27 -2.09
C LEU A 13 2.60 1.36 -3.50
N ARG A 14 3.77 0.76 -3.75
CA ARG A 14 4.37 0.69 -5.10
C ARG A 14 3.56 -0.22 -6.03
N ASN A 15 3.08 -1.35 -5.53
CA ASN A 15 2.22 -2.26 -6.29
C ASN A 15 0.87 -1.61 -6.60
N LEU A 16 0.26 -0.96 -5.61
CA LEU A 16 -0.98 -0.20 -5.79
C LEU A 16 -0.79 0.95 -6.79
N ARG A 17 0.35 1.64 -6.80
CA ARG A 17 0.65 2.62 -7.86
C ARG A 17 0.58 2.00 -9.26
N GLY A 18 1.06 0.76 -9.43
CA GLY A 18 0.94 0.04 -10.69
C GLY A 18 -0.52 -0.22 -11.08
N LEU A 19 -1.34 -0.64 -10.11
CA LEU A 19 -2.77 -0.92 -10.33
C LEU A 19 -3.62 0.33 -10.60
N PHE A 20 -3.35 1.42 -9.87
CA PHE A 20 -4.03 2.71 -10.03
C PHE A 20 -3.41 3.59 -11.11
N GLY A 21 -2.30 3.16 -11.74
CA GLY A 21 -1.58 3.86 -12.80
C GLY A 21 -0.67 5.01 -12.34
N SER A 22 -1.02 5.75 -11.28
CA SER A 22 -0.22 6.89 -10.82
C SER A 22 -0.35 7.18 -9.32
N TRP A 23 0.61 7.94 -8.77
CA TRP A 23 0.54 8.40 -7.37
C TRP A 23 -0.68 9.30 -7.10
N PRO A 24 -1.04 10.29 -7.96
CA PRO A 24 -2.28 11.05 -7.79
C PRO A 24 -3.55 10.18 -7.76
N CYS A 25 -3.65 9.19 -8.65
CA CYS A 25 -4.82 8.29 -8.67
C CYS A 25 -4.92 7.46 -7.39
N LEU A 26 -3.80 6.92 -6.90
CA LEU A 26 -3.76 6.21 -5.63
C LEU A 26 -4.10 7.13 -4.44
N ALA A 27 -3.57 8.36 -4.45
CA ALA A 27 -3.83 9.36 -3.42
C ALA A 27 -5.32 9.72 -3.34
N ALA A 28 -5.97 9.90 -4.49
CA ALA A 28 -7.40 10.12 -4.60
C ALA A 28 -8.20 8.93 -4.06
N ALA A 29 -7.85 7.70 -4.45
CA ALA A 29 -8.50 6.48 -3.96
C ALA A 29 -8.34 6.27 -2.44
N MET A 30 -7.20 6.67 -1.88
CA MET A 30 -6.92 6.57 -0.45
C MET A 30 -7.45 7.74 0.38
N GLY A 31 -7.87 8.84 -0.24
CA GLY A 31 -8.26 10.08 0.46
C GLY A 31 -7.11 10.66 1.30
N VAL A 32 -5.90 10.74 0.73
CA VAL A 32 -4.72 11.36 1.34
C VAL A 32 -3.98 12.23 0.33
N PRO A 33 -3.21 13.23 0.77
CA PRO A 33 -2.30 13.95 -0.12
C PRO A 33 -1.27 13.01 -0.76
N LYS A 34 -0.97 13.22 -2.05
CA LYS A 34 0.12 12.53 -2.75
C LYS A 34 1.44 12.60 -1.97
N THR A 35 1.75 13.76 -1.40
CA THR A 35 2.97 14.02 -0.62
C THR A 35 3.07 13.11 0.59
N THR A 36 1.96 12.78 1.25
CA THR A 36 1.92 11.81 2.36
C THR A 36 2.41 10.44 1.91
N ILE A 37 1.98 9.98 0.74
CA ILE A 37 2.40 8.71 0.18
C ILE A 37 3.88 8.75 -0.22
N THR A 38 4.30 9.77 -0.97
CA THR A 38 5.69 9.85 -1.46
C THR A 38 6.69 10.06 -0.33
N ASN A 39 6.38 10.88 0.67
CA ASN A 39 7.27 11.11 1.82
C ASN A 39 7.45 9.83 2.65
N PHE A 40 6.41 9.00 2.75
CA PHE A 40 6.52 7.70 3.41
C PHE A 40 7.33 6.69 2.58
N VAL A 41 7.05 6.62 1.27
CA VAL A 41 7.70 5.66 0.35
C VAL A 41 9.18 5.95 0.15
N TYR A 42 9.57 7.23 0.06
CA TYR A 42 10.95 7.66 -0.14
C TYR A 42 11.70 7.98 1.17
N GLY A 43 11.04 7.84 2.33
CA GLY A 43 11.70 7.89 3.64
C GLY A 43 11.88 9.28 4.24
N SER A 44 11.31 10.34 3.66
CA SER A 44 11.41 11.70 4.21
C SER A 44 10.64 11.88 5.53
N HIS A 45 9.52 11.18 5.74
CA HIS A 45 8.72 11.29 6.98
C HIS A 45 8.13 9.92 7.40
N PRO A 46 8.85 9.13 8.22
CA PRO A 46 8.43 7.77 8.58
C PRO A 46 7.26 7.69 9.58
N ASN A 47 6.84 8.81 10.18
CA ASN A 47 5.94 8.82 11.35
C ASN A 47 4.47 8.47 11.05
N THR A 48 4.05 8.42 9.78
CA THR A 48 2.65 8.11 9.42
C THR A 48 2.52 6.65 8.97
N THR A 49 1.95 5.80 9.82
CA THR A 49 2.16 4.35 9.66
C THR A 49 0.86 3.54 9.65
N HIS A 50 0.17 3.40 10.78
CA HIS A 50 -1.05 2.57 10.84
C HIS A 50 -2.26 3.17 10.13
N GLY A 51 -2.47 4.49 10.24
CA GLY A 51 -3.57 5.16 9.52
C GLY A 51 -3.39 5.11 8.00
N LEU A 52 -2.14 5.20 7.52
CA LEU A 52 -1.82 5.08 6.10
C LEU A 52 -2.04 3.64 5.61
N ALA A 53 -1.62 2.64 6.40
CA ALA A 53 -1.90 1.24 6.11
C ALA A 53 -3.40 0.95 6.02
N ALA A 54 -4.20 1.46 6.96
CA ALA A 54 -5.65 1.28 6.95
C ALA A 54 -6.31 1.88 5.70
N LYS A 55 -5.89 3.07 5.27
CA LYS A 55 -6.39 3.71 4.05
C LYS A 55 -5.95 2.97 2.79
N ALA A 56 -4.70 2.49 2.73
CA ALA A 56 -4.21 1.69 1.63
C ALA A 56 -4.97 0.36 1.52
N ALA A 57 -5.24 -0.29 2.65
CA ALA A 57 -6.00 -1.54 2.70
C ALA A 57 -7.44 -1.34 2.20
N ARG A 58 -8.09 -0.25 2.61
CA ARG A 58 -9.43 0.13 2.10
C ARG A 58 -9.43 0.41 0.59
N ALA A 59 -8.47 1.18 0.09
CA ALA A 59 -8.33 1.44 -1.35
C ALA A 59 -8.08 0.15 -2.14
N ALA A 60 -7.39 -0.81 -1.52
CA ALA A 60 -7.14 -2.13 -2.07
C ALA A 60 -8.25 -3.15 -1.77
N GLY A 61 -9.34 -2.81 -1.08
CA GLY A 61 -10.40 -3.76 -0.75
C GLY A 61 -9.93 -5.03 0.01
N VAL A 62 -8.83 -4.95 0.76
CA VAL A 62 -8.27 -6.07 1.54
C VAL A 62 -8.16 -5.68 3.02
N PRO A 63 -8.15 -6.64 3.96
CA PRO A 63 -7.88 -6.33 5.37
C PRO A 63 -6.44 -5.86 5.58
N VAL A 64 -6.21 -5.03 6.60
CA VAL A 64 -4.88 -4.45 6.91
C VAL A 64 -3.84 -5.52 7.18
N ASP A 65 -4.19 -6.59 7.91
CA ASP A 65 -3.32 -7.75 8.12
C ASP A 65 -2.88 -8.41 6.82
N ARG A 66 -3.73 -8.44 5.79
CA ARG A 66 -3.35 -8.99 4.48
C ARG A 66 -2.44 -8.05 3.72
N LEU A 67 -2.64 -6.73 3.86
CA LEU A 67 -1.77 -5.72 3.24
C LEU A 67 -0.37 -5.69 3.87
N LEU A 68 -0.29 -5.86 5.19
CA LEU A 68 0.96 -5.88 5.97
C LEU A 68 1.54 -7.29 6.16
N GLY A 69 0.80 -8.31 5.72
CA GLY A 69 1.19 -9.71 5.78
C GLY A 69 2.35 -10.04 4.84
N ALA A 70 2.77 -11.31 4.85
CA ALA A 70 3.81 -11.77 3.95
C ALA A 70 3.41 -11.52 2.47
N PRO A 71 4.34 -11.08 1.61
CA PRO A 71 4.07 -10.90 0.20
C PRO A 71 3.52 -12.20 -0.40
N THR A 72 2.37 -12.12 -1.05
CA THR A 72 1.83 -13.24 -1.80
C THR A 72 2.56 -13.32 -3.15
N ALA A 73 2.79 -14.53 -3.63
CA ALA A 73 3.51 -14.76 -4.88
C ALA A 73 2.78 -14.05 -6.05
N ALA A 74 3.56 -13.45 -6.96
CA ALA A 74 3.05 -12.56 -8.02
C ALA A 74 2.18 -13.27 -9.06
N ASP A 75 2.29 -14.60 -9.13
CA ASP A 75 1.41 -15.49 -9.88
C ASP A 75 -0.01 -15.56 -9.29
N ARG A 76 -0.30 -14.88 -8.17
CA ARG A 76 -1.64 -14.82 -7.57
C ARG A 76 -2.08 -13.38 -7.41
N CYS A 77 -3.18 -13.04 -8.06
CA CYS A 77 -3.84 -11.77 -7.85
C CYS A 77 -4.23 -11.65 -6.37
N THR A 78 -3.66 -10.70 -5.65
CA THR A 78 -3.94 -10.49 -4.22
C THR A 78 -5.35 -9.99 -3.95
N HIS A 79 -6.04 -9.49 -4.99
CA HIS A 79 -7.44 -9.06 -4.93
C HIS A 79 -8.44 -10.19 -5.13
N CYS A 80 -8.26 -11.05 -6.13
CA CYS A 80 -9.25 -12.08 -6.49
C CYS A 80 -8.75 -13.52 -6.37
N GLY A 81 -7.47 -13.73 -6.01
CA GLY A 81 -6.86 -15.05 -5.87
C GLY A 81 -6.56 -15.77 -7.19
N ARG A 82 -6.84 -15.15 -8.33
CA ARG A 82 -6.62 -15.75 -9.66
C ARG A 82 -5.14 -15.84 -9.97
N SER A 83 -4.71 -17.01 -10.43
CA SER A 83 -3.41 -17.21 -11.07
C SER A 83 -3.52 -17.12 -12.58
N GLY A 84 -2.54 -16.46 -13.21
CA GLY A 84 -2.46 -16.22 -14.64
C GLY A 84 -1.01 -16.25 -15.10
#